data_AF-A0A2U9NMI7-F1
#
_entry.id   AF-A0A2U9NMI7-F1
#
_cell.length_a   1.000
_cell.length_b   1.000
_cell.length_c   1.000
_cell.angle_alpha   90.00
_cell.angle_beta   90.00
_cell.angle_gamma   90.00
#
_symmetry.space_group_name_H-M   'P 1'
#
loop_
_entity.id
_entity.type
_entity.pdbx_description
1 polymer ?
#
loop_
_entity_poly.entity_id
_entity_poly.type
_entity_poly.pdbx_seq_one_letter_code
_entity_poly.pdbx_strand_id
1 'polypeptide(L)' 'MAKNINQPVAYPIFTFRWLAIHGLAIPTVFFLGGIKSFLIYNSL' A
#
# COMPACT_ATOMS: atom_id res chain seq x y z
N MET A 1 12.55 -22.70 -33.29
CA MET A 1 11.41 -22.55 -32.36
C MET A 1 11.04 -21.07 -32.30
N ALA A 2 9.94 -20.65 -32.92
CA ALA A 2 9.50 -19.25 -32.87
C ALA A 2 8.79 -18.97 -31.53
N LYS A 3 9.22 -17.94 -30.81
CA LYS A 3 8.62 -17.52 -29.53
C LYS A 3 7.22 -16.98 -29.81
N ASN A 4 6.19 -17.69 -29.34
CA ASN A 4 4.80 -17.24 -29.45
C ASN A 4 4.60 -16.04 -28.51
N ILE A 5 4.30 -14.86 -29.05
CA ILE A 5 4.20 -13.60 -28.30
C ILE A 5 2.85 -13.39 -27.60
N ASN A 6 1.85 -14.23 -27.89
CA ASN A 6 0.48 -14.10 -27.39
C ASN A 6 0.25 -14.81 -26.03
N GLN A 7 1.31 -15.15 -25.32
CA GLN A 7 1.24 -15.84 -24.02
C GLN A 7 1.00 -14.77 -22.94
N PRO A 8 -0.07 -14.85 -22.12
CA PRO A 8 -0.28 -13.89 -21.04
C PRO A 8 0.86 -13.99 -20.01
N VAL A 9 1.49 -12.84 -19.72
CA VAL A 9 2.56 -12.74 -18.70
C VAL A 9 1.90 -12.53 -17.34
N ALA A 10 2.14 -13.45 -16.40
CA ALA A 10 1.70 -13.29 -15.03
C ALA A 10 2.58 -12.25 -14.31
N TYR A 11 2.01 -11.11 -13.94
CA TYR A 11 2.69 -10.13 -13.11
C TYR A 11 2.42 -10.41 -11.63
N PRO A 12 3.46 -10.43 -10.77
CA PRO A 12 3.27 -10.63 -9.35
C PRO A 12 2.51 -9.45 -8.73
N ILE A 13 1.71 -9.72 -7.70
CA ILE A 13 0.93 -8.70 -6.96
C ILE A 13 1.86 -7.66 -6.29
N PHE A 14 3.01 -8.13 -5.80
CA PHE A 14 4.04 -7.32 -5.15
C PHE A 14 4.94 -6.60 -6.16
N THR A 15 4.36 -5.70 -6.95
CA THR A 15 5.14 -4.77 -7.79
C THR A 15 5.73 -3.64 -6.94
N PHE A 16 6.73 -2.93 -7.47
CA PHE A 16 7.23 -1.69 -6.84
C PHE A 16 6.13 -0.69 -6.54
N ARG A 17 5.11 -0.60 -7.41
CA ARG A 17 3.93 0.23 -7.18
C ARG A 17 3.18 -0.19 -5.92
N TRP A 18 2.98 -1.50 -5.71
CA TRP A 18 2.34 -2.02 -4.50
C TRP A 18 3.15 -1.64 -3.25
N LEU A 19 4.47 -1.84 -3.27
CA LEU A 19 5.36 -1.49 -2.15
C LEU A 19 5.37 0.01 -1.85
N ALA A 20 5.44 0.86 -2.87
CA ALA A 20 5.43 2.32 -2.72
C ALA A 20 4.12 2.83 -2.09
N ILE A 21 2.98 2.29 -2.52
CA ILE A 21 1.67 2.65 -1.94
C ILE A 21 1.58 2.19 -0.50
N HIS A 22 1.95 0.94 -0.19
CA HIS A 22 1.80 0.41 1.17
C HIS A 22 2.81 1.02 2.15
N GLY A 23 4.02 1.33 1.70
CA GLY A 23 5.05 2.00 2.50
C GLY A 23 4.65 3.41 2.97
N LEU A 24 3.76 4.10 2.23
CA LEU A 24 3.22 5.40 2.63
C LEU A 24 1.85 5.25 3.32
N ALA A 25 0.93 4.49 2.74
CA ALA A 25 -0.45 4.42 3.20
C ALA A 25 -0.60 3.74 4.56
N ILE A 26 0.15 2.66 4.85
CA ILE A 26 0.05 1.95 6.12
C ILE A 26 0.47 2.86 7.29
N PRO A 27 1.66 3.51 7.27
CA PRO A 27 2.02 4.45 8.32
C PRO A 27 1.05 5.64 8.43
N THR A 28 0.56 6.19 7.32
CA THR A 28 -0.41 7.30 7.35
C THR A 28 -1.68 6.95 8.10
N VAL A 29 -2.28 5.78 7.83
CA VAL A 29 -3.51 5.35 8.52
C VAL A 29 -3.26 5.10 10.00
N PHE A 30 -2.10 4.53 10.36
CA PHE A 30 -1.69 4.35 11.75
C PHE A 30 -1.61 5.69 12.51
N PHE A 31 -0.89 6.68 11.95
CA PHE A 31 -0.76 7.99 12.57
C PHE A 31 -2.08 8.77 12.64
N LEU A 32 -2.93 8.68 11.61
CA LEU A 32 -4.26 9.27 11.64
C LEU A 32 -5.12 8.69 12.78
N GLY A 33 -4.98 7.41 13.11
CA GLY A 33 -5.59 6.81 14.29
C GLY A 33 -5.05 7.41 15.59
N GLY A 34 -3.73 7.48 15.73
CA GLY A 34 -3.06 8.03 16.91
C GLY A 34 -3.40 9.50 17.19
N ILE A 35 -3.39 10.35 16.16
CA ILE A 35 -3.74 11.78 16.30
C ILE A 35 -5.19 11.94 16.75
N LYS A 36 -6.12 11.14 16.20
CA LYS A 36 -7.52 11.16 16.65
C LYS A 36 -7.63 10.79 18.13
N SER A 37 -6.95 9.73 18.57
CA SER A 37 -6.96 9.33 19.98
C SER A 37 -6.38 10.40 20.91
N PHE A 38 -5.26 11.04 20.52
CA PHE A 38 -4.67 12.13 21.27
C PHE A 38 -5.60 13.35 21.39
N LEU A 39 -6.22 13.75 20.26
CA LEU A 39 -7.14 14.88 20.22
C LEU A 39 -8.39 14.63 21.08
N ILE A 40 -8.95 13.41 21.05
CA ILE A 40 -10.09 13.04 21.89
C ILE A 40 -9.71 13.10 23.38
N TYR A 41 -8.55 12.57 23.76
CA TYR A 41 -8.09 12.59 25.15
C TYR A 41 -7.93 14.02 25.71
N ASN A 42 -7.45 14.97 24.91
CA ASN A 42 -7.27 16.36 25.37
C ASN A 42 -8.58 17.17 25.45
N SER A 43 -9.64 16.69 24.81
CA SER A 43 -10.95 17.33 24.78
C SER A 43 -11.93 16.80 25.85
N LEU A 44 -11.50 15.82 26.65
CA LEU A 44 -12.21 15.24 27.79
C LEU A 44 -11.67 15.83 29.10
#